data_AF-A0A353DI98-F1
#
_entry.id   AF-A0A353DI98-F1
#
_cell.length_a   1.000
_cell.length_b   1.000
_cell.length_c   1.000
_cell.angle_alpha   90.00
_cell.angle_beta   90.00
_cell.angle_gamma   90.00
#
_symmetry.space_group_name_H-M   'P 1'
#
loop_
_entity.id
_entity.type
_entity.pdbx_description
1 polymer ?
#
loop_
_entity_poly.entity_id
_entity_poly.type
_entity_poly.pdbx_seq_one_letter_code
_entity_poly.pdbx_strand_id
1 'polypeptide(L)'
;LTIFKESTVLPTRLLLHSYSGSLETARELLKLGAHFSFSGHFLHSRKAKVREIFHQFPPDRILVETDAPDMSPPSPNYQLEDLNHPANLCDIVAQCSQVLNIPVEQFAQNSRNFFNIVSSQK
;
A
#
# COMPACT_ATOMS: atom_id res chain seq x y z
N LEU A 1 12.66 14.14 -5.91
CA LEU A 1 13.30 14.01 -4.57
C LEU A 1 13.93 15.31 -4.06
N THR A 2 14.22 16.28 -4.93
CA THR A 2 14.88 17.56 -4.57
C THR A 2 14.28 18.25 -3.34
N ILE A 3 12.95 18.44 -3.31
CA ILE A 3 12.25 19.04 -2.16
C ILE A 3 12.53 18.29 -0.84
N PHE A 4 12.53 16.95 -0.85
CA PHE A 4 12.84 16.15 0.34
C PHE A 4 14.32 16.26 0.76
N LYS A 5 15.23 16.44 -0.19
CA LYS A 5 16.67 16.60 0.08
C LYS A 5 17.02 17.99 0.62
N GLU A 6 16.26 19.00 0.21
CA GLU A 6 16.46 20.40 0.61
C GLU A 6 15.67 20.78 1.87
N SER A 7 14.67 19.97 2.25
CA SER A 7 13.91 20.23 3.47
C SER A 7 14.75 20.00 4.72
N THR A 8 14.78 21.00 5.61
CA THR A 8 15.42 20.91 6.93
C THR A 8 14.53 20.24 7.98
N VAL A 9 13.23 20.11 7.68
CA VAL A 9 12.24 19.45 8.54
C VAL A 9 11.47 18.44 7.70
N LEU A 10 11.47 17.18 8.12
CA LEU A 10 10.65 16.14 7.52
C LEU A 10 9.42 15.87 8.41
N PRO A 11 8.27 15.54 7.82
CA PRO A 11 7.11 15.13 8.60
C PRO A 11 7.44 13.85 9.39
N THR A 12 6.83 13.70 10.56
CA THR A 12 7.01 12.51 11.42
C THR A 12 6.54 11.22 10.76
N ARG A 13 5.64 11.31 9.78
CA ARG A 13 5.18 10.21 8.94
C ARG A 13 5.05 10.65 7.50
N LEU A 14 5.58 9.83 6.61
CA LEU A 14 5.52 10.05 5.18
C LEU A 14 4.83 8.85 4.53
N LEU A 15 3.77 9.10 3.77
CA LEU A 15 3.06 8.11 2.96
C LEU A 15 3.11 8.54 1.50
N LEU A 16 3.61 7.66 0.65
CA LEU A 16 3.48 7.79 -0.79
C LEU A 16 2.25 7.00 -1.22
N HIS A 17 1.19 7.74 -1.52
CA HIS A 17 -0.09 7.19 -1.95
C HIS A 17 0.00 6.60 -3.37
N SER A 18 -0.72 5.50 -3.63
CA SER A 18 -0.87 4.83 -4.92
C SER A 18 0.45 4.67 -5.69
N TYR A 19 1.45 4.09 -5.02
CA TYR A 19 2.83 4.12 -5.52
C TYR A 19 3.01 3.31 -6.81
N SER A 20 3.45 3.99 -7.87
CA SER A 20 3.75 3.41 -9.18
C SER A 20 5.13 3.81 -9.72
N GLY A 21 5.98 4.39 -8.86
CA GLY A 21 7.33 4.84 -9.20
C GLY A 21 8.38 3.72 -9.30
N SER A 22 9.64 4.10 -9.53
CA SER A 22 10.75 3.16 -9.63
C SER A 22 11.26 2.68 -8.27
N LEU A 23 11.73 1.44 -8.18
CA LEU A 23 12.35 0.92 -6.95
C LEU A 23 13.53 1.77 -6.46
N GLU A 24 14.27 2.41 -7.38
CA GLU A 24 15.32 3.37 -7.04
C GLU A 24 14.78 4.56 -6.24
N THR A 25 13.69 5.17 -6.73
CA THR A 25 13.04 6.28 -6.03
C THR A 25 12.49 5.83 -4.68
N ALA A 26 11.88 4.63 -4.63
CA ALA A 26 11.38 4.06 -3.38
C ALA A 26 12.48 3.85 -2.35
N ARG A 27 13.66 3.35 -2.74
CA ARG A 27 14.80 3.15 -1.84
C ARG A 27 15.25 4.46 -1.20
N GLU A 28 15.31 5.54 -1.96
CA GLU A 28 15.66 6.84 -1.39
C GLU A 28 14.62 7.35 -0.40
N LEU A 29 13.33 7.12 -0.67
CA LEU A 29 12.24 7.53 0.22
C LEU A 29 12.14 6.63 1.47
N LEU A 30 12.46 5.34 1.35
CA LEU A 30 12.54 4.40 2.48
C LEU A 30 13.61 4.85 3.49
N LYS A 31 14.74 5.40 3.04
CA LYS A 31 15.77 5.99 3.92
C LYS A 31 15.23 7.15 4.77
N LEU A 32 14.17 7.81 4.32
CA LEU A 32 13.48 8.89 5.03
C LEU A 32 12.34 8.39 5.92
N GLY A 33 12.18 7.06 6.07
CA GLY A 33 11.13 6.46 6.89
C GLY A 33 9.75 6.40 6.22
N ALA A 34 9.70 6.56 4.89
CA ALA A 34 8.44 6.56 4.15
C ALA A 34 7.74 5.20 4.16
N HIS A 35 6.41 5.26 4.10
CA HIS A 35 5.51 4.14 3.80
C HIS A 35 4.89 4.33 2.42
N PHE A 36 4.40 3.25 1.83
CA PHE A 36 3.88 3.24 0.47
C PHE A 36 2.58 2.47 0.45
N SER A 37 1.54 3.06 -0.14
CA SER A 37 0.29 2.34 -0.36
C SER A 37 0.17 1.85 -1.79
N PHE A 38 -0.49 0.72 -1.94
CA PHE A 38 -0.77 0.09 -3.21
C PHE A 38 -2.26 -0.25 -3.30
N SER A 39 -2.90 0.12 -4.42
CA SER A 39 -4.30 -0.22 -4.70
C SER A 39 -4.44 -1.66 -5.21
N GLY A 40 -5.63 -2.25 -5.13
CA GLY A 40 -5.87 -3.59 -5.68
C GLY A 40 -5.50 -3.77 -7.16
N HIS A 41 -5.39 -2.67 -7.90
CA HIS A 41 -5.03 -2.66 -9.32
C HIS A 41 -3.66 -3.28 -9.65
N PHE A 42 -2.67 -3.24 -8.75
CA PHE A 42 -1.36 -3.83 -9.06
C PHE A 42 -1.39 -5.38 -9.07
N LEU A 43 -2.45 -5.99 -8.54
CA LEU A 43 -2.61 -7.45 -8.49
C LEU A 43 -2.96 -8.05 -9.86
N HIS A 44 -3.30 -7.22 -10.85
CA HIS A 44 -3.52 -7.68 -12.22
C HIS A 44 -2.25 -8.32 -12.80
N SER A 45 -2.39 -9.47 -13.47
CA SER A 45 -1.27 -10.20 -14.06
C SER A 45 -0.41 -9.34 -15.01
N ARG A 46 -1.04 -8.43 -15.76
CA ARG A 46 -0.37 -7.45 -16.64
C ARG A 46 0.52 -6.43 -15.92
N LYS A 47 0.43 -6.32 -14.58
CA LYS A 47 1.21 -5.38 -13.75
C LYS A 47 2.43 -6.06 -13.12
N ALA A 48 3.04 -7.01 -13.83
CA ALA A 48 4.19 -7.79 -13.36
C ALA A 48 5.31 -6.91 -12.76
N LYS A 49 5.68 -5.82 -13.43
CA LYS A 49 6.70 -4.88 -12.93
C LYS A 49 6.37 -4.28 -11.57
N VAL A 50 5.11 -3.89 -11.34
CA VAL A 50 4.70 -3.31 -10.04
C VAL A 50 4.69 -4.38 -8.96
N ARG A 51 4.28 -5.61 -9.29
CA ARG A 51 4.36 -6.76 -8.37
C ARG A 51 5.80 -7.10 -7.99
N GLU A 52 6.72 -7.11 -8.94
CA GLU A 52 8.15 -7.32 -8.67
C GLU A 52 8.70 -6.23 -7.75
N ILE A 53 8.34 -4.97 -8.01
CA ILE A 53 8.71 -3.84 -7.16
C ILE A 53 8.13 -4.03 -5.76
N PHE A 54 6.85 -4.37 -5.63
CA PHE A 54 6.16 -4.60 -4.35
C PHE A 54 6.88 -5.63 -3.46
N HIS A 55 7.37 -6.74 -4.04
CA HIS A 55 8.12 -7.76 -3.30
C HIS A 55 9.46 -7.28 -2.71
N GLN A 56 9.99 -6.16 -3.21
CA GLN A 56 11.28 -5.61 -2.78
C GLN A 56 11.12 -4.63 -1.60
N PHE A 57 9.90 -4.32 -1.18
CA PHE A 57 9.65 -3.41 -0.06
C PHE A 57 9.73 -4.17 1.26
N PRO A 58 10.29 -3.54 2.32
CA PRO A 58 10.14 -4.06 3.67
C PRO A 58 8.65 -4.20 4.00
N PRO A 59 8.17 -5.37 4.47
CA PRO A 59 6.76 -5.60 4.69
C PRO A 59 6.10 -4.61 5.64
N ASP A 60 6.82 -4.09 6.64
CA ASP A 60 6.36 -3.09 7.61
C ASP A 60 6.15 -1.69 7.01
N ARG A 61 6.63 -1.44 5.79
CA ARG A 61 6.52 -0.16 5.07
C ARG A 61 5.43 -0.16 3.99
N ILE A 62 4.73 -1.27 3.85
CA ILE A 62 3.66 -1.43 2.88
C ILE A 62 2.32 -1.21 3.58
N LEU A 63 1.52 -0.33 2.99
CA LEU A 63 0.09 -0.14 3.26
C LEU A 63 -0.71 -0.56 2.01
N VAL A 64 -2.02 -0.72 2.16
CA VAL A 64 -2.92 -1.00 1.03
C VAL A 64 -4.14 -0.10 1.07
N GLU A 65 -4.72 0.10 -0.10
CA GLU A 65 -5.92 0.92 -0.30
C GLU A 65 -6.77 0.36 -1.44
N THR A 66 -7.99 0.90 -1.60
CA THR A 66 -8.81 0.58 -2.78
C THR A 66 -8.55 1.56 -3.91
N ASP A 67 -8.36 2.84 -3.57
CA ASP A 67 -8.37 3.96 -4.52
C ASP A 67 -9.69 4.02 -5.33
N ALA A 68 -10.78 3.55 -4.70
CA ALA A 68 -12.12 3.59 -5.25
C ALA A 68 -12.57 5.04 -5.46
N PRO A 69 -13.29 5.36 -6.57
CA PRO A 69 -13.99 4.43 -7.47
C PRO A 69 -13.11 3.79 -8.56
N ASP A 70 -11.85 4.17 -8.69
CA ASP A 70 -10.92 3.65 -9.69
C ASP A 70 -10.17 2.40 -9.19
N MET A 71 -9.19 1.94 -9.98
CA MET A 71 -8.19 0.97 -9.55
C MET A 71 -8.75 -0.38 -9.07
N SER A 72 -9.82 -0.85 -9.71
CA SER A 72 -10.44 -2.14 -9.42
C SER A 72 -9.40 -3.29 -9.39
N PRO A 73 -9.44 -4.17 -8.38
CA PRO A 73 -8.64 -5.39 -8.38
C PRO A 73 -9.07 -6.34 -9.51
N PRO A 74 -8.30 -7.42 -9.77
CA PRO A 74 -8.59 -8.35 -10.88
C PRO A 74 -9.95 -9.04 -10.80
N SER A 75 -10.43 -9.28 -9.59
CA SER A 75 -11.71 -9.94 -9.32
C SER A 75 -12.35 -9.27 -8.11
N PRO A 76 -12.99 -8.10 -8.28
CA PRO A 76 -13.60 -7.37 -7.18
C PRO A 76 -14.90 -8.04 -6.74
N ASN A 77 -15.05 -8.27 -5.44
CA ASN A 77 -16.30 -8.79 -4.86
C ASN A 77 -17.39 -7.72 -4.76
N TYR A 78 -17.01 -6.45 -4.71
CA TYR A 78 -17.92 -5.31 -4.56
C TYR A 78 -17.70 -4.32 -5.70
N GLN A 79 -18.76 -3.99 -6.44
CA GLN A 79 -18.74 -3.02 -7.55
C GLN A 79 -20.04 -2.23 -7.58
N LEU A 80 -19.97 -0.99 -8.05
CA LEU A 80 -21.14 -0.14 -8.35
C LEU A 80 -20.99 0.39 -9.76
N GLU A 81 -21.84 -0.06 -10.70
CA GLU A 81 -21.78 0.39 -12.11
C GLU A 81 -20.37 0.26 -12.72
N ASP A 82 -19.76 -0.91 -12.54
CA ASP A 82 -18.37 -1.23 -12.95
C ASP A 82 -17.25 -0.43 -12.24
N LEU A 83 -17.60 0.42 -11.27
CA LEU A 83 -16.65 1.13 -10.42
C LEU A 83 -16.19 0.27 -9.25
N ASN A 84 -14.94 0.47 -8.83
CA ASN A 84 -14.39 -0.12 -7.62
C ASN A 84 -15.13 0.39 -6.38
N HIS A 85 -15.09 -0.38 -5.30
CA HIS A 85 -15.77 -0.05 -4.05
C HIS A 85 -14.82 -0.20 -2.84
N PRO A 86 -14.93 0.67 -1.81
CA PRO A 86 -14.12 0.57 -0.58
C PRO A 86 -14.17 -0.80 0.12
N ALA A 87 -15.27 -1.54 -0.02
CA ALA A 87 -15.43 -2.86 0.58
C ALA A 87 -14.46 -3.93 0.03
N ASN A 88 -13.83 -3.70 -1.14
CA ASN A 88 -12.78 -4.58 -1.65
C ASN A 88 -11.47 -4.52 -0.83
N LEU A 89 -11.35 -3.61 0.14
CA LEU A 89 -10.13 -3.45 0.93
C LEU A 89 -9.72 -4.75 1.64
N CYS A 90 -10.67 -5.50 2.21
CA CYS A 90 -10.41 -6.76 2.89
C CYS A 90 -9.77 -7.80 1.95
N ASP A 91 -10.27 -7.89 0.71
CA ASP A 91 -9.75 -8.82 -0.29
C ASP A 91 -8.35 -8.42 -0.76
N ILE A 92 -8.10 -7.11 -0.88
CA ILE A 92 -6.78 -6.58 -1.25
C ILE A 92 -5.77 -6.88 -0.14
N VAL A 93 -6.14 -6.67 1.13
CA VAL A 93 -5.31 -7.04 2.30
C VAL A 93 -4.99 -8.53 2.27
N ALA A 94 -6.00 -9.39 2.08
CA ALA A 94 -5.82 -10.84 2.03
C ALA A 94 -4.85 -11.27 0.92
N GLN A 95 -5.06 -10.77 -0.31
CA GLN A 95 -4.17 -11.09 -1.44
C GLN A 95 -2.74 -10.58 -1.22
N CYS A 96 -2.56 -9.36 -0.71
CA CYS A 96 -1.24 -8.81 -0.43
C CYS A 96 -0.51 -9.60 0.67
N SER A 97 -1.23 -10.03 1.71
CA SER A 97 -0.66 -10.84 2.80
C SER A 97 -0.14 -12.19 2.29
N GLN A 98 -0.86 -12.82 1.35
CA GLN A 98 -0.44 -14.05 0.69
C GLN A 98 0.81 -13.84 -0.16
N VAL A 99 0.85 -12.75 -0.92
CA VAL A 99 2.01 -12.35 -1.75
C VAL A 99 3.26 -12.13 -0.91
N LEU A 100 3.11 -11.52 0.27
CA LEU A 100 4.21 -11.26 1.21
C LEU A 100 4.52 -12.42 2.16
N ASN A 101 3.72 -13.48 2.14
CA ASN A 101 3.80 -14.62 3.07
C ASN A 101 3.82 -14.19 4.55
N ILE A 102 2.90 -13.31 4.93
CA ILE A 102 2.69 -12.86 6.32
C ILE A 102 1.22 -13.00 6.72
N PRO A 103 0.90 -13.21 8.01
CA PRO A 103 -0.47 -13.23 8.49
C PRO A 103 -1.22 -11.93 8.18
N VAL A 104 -2.50 -12.04 7.84
CA VAL A 104 -3.39 -10.89 7.56
C VAL A 104 -3.41 -9.90 8.72
N GLU A 105 -3.46 -10.41 9.96
CA GLU A 105 -3.50 -9.59 11.17
C GLU A 105 -2.21 -8.78 11.34
N GLN A 106 -1.06 -9.41 11.07
CA GLN A 106 0.24 -8.75 11.10
C GLN A 106 0.31 -7.67 10.01
N PHE A 107 -0.15 -7.96 8.80
CA PHE A 107 -0.14 -6.99 7.72
C PHE A 107 -1.08 -5.80 8.00
N ALA A 108 -2.28 -6.06 8.50
CA ALA A 108 -3.22 -5.02 8.90
C ALA A 108 -2.68 -4.13 10.05
N GLN A 109 -1.78 -4.67 10.87
CA GLN A 109 -1.14 -3.90 11.94
C GLN A 109 -0.29 -2.74 11.41
N ASN A 110 0.26 -2.84 10.19
CA ASN A 110 1.00 -1.74 9.56
C ASN A 110 0.15 -0.46 9.48
N SER A 111 -1.08 -0.58 8.98
CA SER A 111 -2.01 0.56 8.89
C SER A 111 -2.37 1.10 10.27
N ARG A 112 -2.61 0.23 11.26
CA ARG A 112 -2.91 0.68 12.62
C ARG A 112 -1.76 1.47 13.22
N ASN A 113 -0.53 0.98 13.06
CA ASN A 113 0.68 1.65 13.52
C ASN A 113 0.88 2.99 12.81
N PHE A 114 0.70 3.02 11.48
CA PHE A 114 0.86 4.23 10.69
C PHE A 114 -0.17 5.31 11.00
N PHE A 115 -1.43 4.94 11.27
CA PHE A 115 -2.52 5.88 11.56
C PHE A 115 -2.78 6.11 13.06
N ASN A 116 -1.97 5.53 13.96
CA ASN A 116 -2.23 5.54 15.42
C ASN A 116 -3.62 5.01 15.80
N ILE A 117 -4.10 3.97 15.12
CA ILE A 117 -5.37 3.36 15.45
C ILE A 117 -5.16 2.41 16.62
N VAL A 118 -5.64 2.80 17.79
CA VAL A 118 -5.59 1.97 19.00
C VAL A 118 -6.60 0.83 18.83
N SER A 119 -6.15 -0.41 19.04
CA SER A 119 -7.06 -1.56 19.11
C SER A 119 -8.03 -1.34 20.26
N SER A 120 -9.29 -1.03 19.96
CA SER A 120 -10.33 -1.01 20.97
C SER A 120 -10.51 -2.44 21.48
N GLN A 121 -10.22 -2.69 22.75
CA GLN A 121 -10.57 -3.95 23.39
C GLN A 121 -12.09 -4.11 23.27
N LYS A 122 -12.52 -5.11 22.51
CA LYS A 122 -13.88 -5.64 22.61
C LYS A 122 -13.89 -6.75 23.65
#